data_AF-A0A969I1K5-F1
#
_entry.id   AF-A0A969I1K5-F1
#
_cell.length_a   1.000
_cell.length_b   1.000
_cell.length_c   1.000
_cell.angle_alpha   90.00
_cell.angle_beta   90.00
_cell.angle_gamma   90.00
#
_symmetry.space_group_name_H-M   'P 1'
#
loop_
_entity.id
_entity.type
_entity.pdbx_description
1 polymer ?
#
loop_
_entity_poly.entity_id
_entity_poly.type
_entity_poly.pdbx_seq_one_letter_code
_entity_poly.pdbx_strand_id
1 'polypeptide(L)'
;MLYLYKLTERESWLTRAEAGVRYLLMTARPQSDFEDYWLLRSLSELFRHVRNPRYHQQAEQIATVIANHQHPGRPQADWLGSFGKPPSAIATAARLEGLCAVYHLVNVANVAVNRQAHERRHDIIWLAGRFLLQLQCEPETVMYLPKPARARDGFRQQLTDFTIRLDDVYRSITGLLAVYRLTGEPTSQVIRYN
;
A
#
# COMPACT_ATOMS: atom_id res chain seq x y z
N MET A 1 -13.64 -10.44 6.46
CA MET A 1 -15.04 -10.52 5.99
C MET A 1 -15.12 -10.53 4.46
N LEU A 2 -14.54 -9.55 3.75
CA LEU A 2 -14.54 -9.53 2.27
C LEU A 2 -13.91 -10.78 1.63
N TYR A 3 -12.82 -11.31 2.22
CA TYR A 3 -12.24 -12.57 1.77
C TYR A 3 -13.21 -13.76 1.89
N LEU A 4 -13.97 -13.84 2.99
CA LEU A 4 -14.99 -14.87 3.18
C LEU A 4 -16.16 -14.70 2.21
N TYR A 5 -16.54 -13.46 1.88
CA TYR A 5 -17.50 -13.19 0.82
C TYR A 5 -17.01 -13.73 -0.52
N LYS A 6 -15.77 -13.44 -0.93
CA LYS A 6 -15.18 -13.96 -2.18
C LYS A 6 -15.15 -15.49 -2.27
N LEU A 7 -15.00 -16.19 -1.13
CA LEU A 7 -14.96 -17.65 -1.10
C LEU A 7 -16.33 -18.30 -1.06
N THR A 8 -17.33 -17.64 -0.49
CA THR A 8 -18.62 -18.27 -0.16
C THR A 8 -19.82 -17.62 -0.82
N GLU A 9 -19.65 -16.43 -1.40
CA GLU A 9 -20.69 -15.58 -2.00
C GLU A 9 -21.87 -15.29 -1.08
N ARG A 10 -21.71 -15.52 0.23
CA ARG A 10 -22.76 -15.23 1.22
C ARG A 10 -22.81 -13.73 1.50
N GLU A 11 -23.88 -13.09 1.06
CA GLU A 11 -24.16 -11.66 1.26
C GLU A 11 -24.04 -11.20 2.71
N SER A 12 -24.29 -12.07 3.69
CA SER A 12 -24.10 -11.75 5.10
C SER A 12 -22.67 -11.31 5.44
N TRP A 13 -21.66 -11.81 4.71
CA TRP A 13 -20.27 -11.36 4.88
C TRP A 13 -20.02 -9.98 4.29
N LEU A 14 -20.66 -9.66 3.16
CA LEU A 14 -20.56 -8.34 2.53
C LEU A 14 -21.25 -7.28 3.40
N THR A 15 -22.48 -7.54 3.85
CA THR A 15 -23.22 -6.66 4.76
C THR A 15 -22.46 -6.37 6.05
N ARG A 16 -21.81 -7.39 6.64
CA ARG A 16 -20.99 -7.21 7.84
C ARG A 16 -19.72 -6.40 7.56
N ALA A 17 -19.07 -6.62 6.41
CA ALA A 17 -17.90 -5.83 6.01
C ALA A 17 -18.26 -4.35 5.82
N GLU A 18 -19.38 -4.07 5.15
CA GLU A 18 -19.88 -2.73 4.95
C GLU A 18 -20.24 -2.06 6.29
N ALA A 19 -20.93 -2.77 7.19
CA ALA A 19 -21.26 -2.28 8.52
C ALA A 19 -20.00 -1.90 9.31
N GLY A 20 -18.94 -2.71 9.24
CA GLY A 20 -17.66 -2.42 9.87
C GLY A 20 -17.01 -1.15 9.32
N VAL A 21 -17.01 -0.96 8.00
CA VAL A 21 -16.48 0.27 7.38
C VAL A 21 -17.32 1.49 7.74
N ARG A 22 -18.65 1.39 7.74
CA ARG A 22 -19.50 2.50 8.18
C ARG A 22 -19.20 2.92 9.62
N TYR A 23 -19.02 1.94 10.52
CA TYR A 23 -18.64 2.22 11.90
C TYR A 23 -17.28 2.93 12.01
N LEU A 24 -16.27 2.46 11.26
CA LEU A 24 -14.96 3.10 11.21
C LEU A 24 -15.02 4.53 10.67
N LEU A 25 -15.86 4.79 9.66
CA LEU A 25 -16.05 6.14 9.12
C LEU A 25 -16.75 7.08 10.12
N MET A 26 -17.65 6.57 10.95
CA MET A 26 -18.33 7.35 11.99
C MET A 26 -17.43 7.66 13.19
N THR A 27 -16.46 6.79 13.48
CA THR A 27 -15.57 6.90 14.65
C THR A 27 -14.17 7.41 14.30
N ALA A 28 -13.89 7.64 13.01
CA ALA A 28 -12.61 8.15 12.55
C ALA A 28 -12.30 9.53 13.16
N ARG A 29 -11.03 9.69 13.59
CA ARG A 29 -10.46 10.98 14.02
C ARG A 29 -10.43 11.97 12.85
N PRO A 30 -10.27 13.28 13.09
CA PRO A 30 -10.18 14.29 12.02
C PRO A 30 -9.20 13.89 10.91
N GLN A 31 -9.64 14.12 9.67
CA GLN A 31 -9.03 13.59 8.43
C GLN A 31 -7.55 13.94 8.22
N SER A 32 -7.02 14.98 8.87
CA SER A 32 -5.67 15.51 8.60
C SER A 32 -4.54 14.54 8.94
N ASP A 33 -4.74 13.63 9.90
CA ASP A 33 -3.70 12.69 10.36
C ASP A 33 -4.10 11.21 10.17
N PHE A 34 -5.18 10.94 9.42
CA PHE A 34 -5.78 9.62 9.36
C PHE A 34 -5.12 8.74 8.29
N GLU A 35 -3.99 8.13 8.63
CA GLU A 35 -3.23 7.20 7.77
C GLU A 35 -3.67 5.72 7.90
N ASP A 36 -4.97 5.46 8.09
CA ASP A 36 -5.46 4.09 8.26
C ASP A 36 -5.45 3.33 6.92
N TYR A 37 -4.30 2.72 6.63
CA TYR A 37 -4.08 1.88 5.46
C TYR A 37 -4.98 0.62 5.46
N TRP A 38 -5.47 0.17 6.61
CA TRP A 38 -6.43 -0.94 6.67
C TRP A 38 -7.80 -0.49 6.20
N LEU A 39 -8.26 0.68 6.64
CA LEU A 39 -9.49 1.28 6.14
C LEU A 39 -9.36 1.56 4.64
N LEU A 40 -8.22 2.07 4.19
CA LEU A 40 -7.96 2.33 2.77
C LEU A 40 -8.15 1.09 1.89
N ARG A 41 -7.54 -0.04 2.29
CA ARG A 41 -7.70 -1.32 1.59
C ARG A 41 -9.14 -1.81 1.64
N SER A 42 -9.80 -1.66 2.78
CA SER A 42 -11.18 -2.10 2.98
C SER A 42 -12.16 -1.32 2.10
N LEU A 43 -12.00 0.00 2.02
CA LEU A 43 -12.78 0.88 1.14
C LEU A 43 -12.57 0.53 -0.32
N SER A 44 -11.31 0.31 -0.72
CA SER A 44 -10.95 -0.06 -2.08
C SER A 44 -11.63 -1.38 -2.50
N GLU A 45 -11.56 -2.39 -1.63
CA GLU A 45 -12.19 -3.68 -1.92
C GLU A 45 -13.72 -3.60 -1.89
N LEU A 46 -14.32 -2.94 -0.89
CA LEU A 46 -15.78 -2.76 -0.83
C LEU A 46 -16.34 -2.02 -2.04
N PHE A 47 -15.62 -1.00 -2.52
CA PHE A 47 -16.07 -0.22 -3.66
C PHE A 47 -16.26 -1.08 -4.92
N ARG A 48 -15.46 -2.14 -5.10
CA ARG A 48 -15.60 -3.07 -6.23
C ARG A 48 -16.94 -3.82 -6.23
N HIS A 49 -17.54 -4.01 -5.06
CA HIS A 49 -18.79 -4.74 -4.86
C HIS A 49 -20.00 -3.81 -4.73
N VAL A 50 -19.91 -2.77 -3.89
CA VAL A 50 -21.05 -1.91 -3.52
C VAL A 50 -21.13 -0.63 -4.37
N ARG A 51 -20.03 -0.23 -5.03
CA ARG A 51 -19.96 0.94 -5.93
C ARG A 51 -20.41 2.27 -5.31
N ASN A 52 -20.35 2.41 -4.00
CA ASN A 52 -20.72 3.64 -3.30
C ASN A 52 -19.67 4.75 -3.53
N PRO A 53 -20.02 5.88 -4.17
CA PRO A 53 -19.06 6.96 -4.45
C PRO A 53 -18.38 7.54 -3.21
N ARG A 54 -19.05 7.51 -2.05
CA ARG A 54 -18.46 7.99 -0.78
C ARG A 54 -17.24 7.17 -0.36
N TYR A 55 -17.21 5.87 -0.68
CA TYR A 55 -16.07 5.02 -0.34
C TYR A 55 -14.86 5.34 -1.22
N HIS A 56 -15.08 5.59 -2.51
CA HIS A 56 -14.04 6.05 -3.41
C HIS A 56 -13.47 7.40 -2.97
N GLN A 57 -14.35 8.37 -2.67
CA GLN A 57 -13.92 9.70 -2.20
C GLN A 57 -13.07 9.61 -0.93
N GLN A 58 -13.50 8.82 0.05
CA GLN A 58 -12.74 8.63 1.28
C GLN A 58 -11.40 7.91 1.03
N ALA A 59 -11.38 6.90 0.16
CA ALA A 59 -10.17 6.19 -0.21
C ALA A 59 -9.14 7.15 -0.85
N GLU A 60 -9.59 8.00 -1.77
CA GLU A 60 -8.76 9.03 -2.40
C GLU A 60 -8.19 10.04 -1.38
N GLN A 61 -9.00 10.45 -0.39
CA GLN A 61 -8.57 11.35 0.68
C GLN A 61 -7.48 10.70 1.56
N ILE A 62 -7.71 9.47 2.04
CA ILE A 62 -6.73 8.74 2.85
C ILE A 62 -5.44 8.48 2.05
N ALA A 63 -5.56 8.10 0.78
CA ALA A 63 -4.41 7.90 -0.10
C ALA A 63 -3.59 9.19 -0.27
N THR A 64 -4.26 10.35 -0.35
CA THR A 64 -3.59 11.66 -0.43
C THR A 64 -2.86 12.00 0.86
N VAL A 65 -3.46 11.73 2.03
CA VAL A 65 -2.81 11.93 3.33
C VAL A 65 -1.58 11.02 3.45
N ILE A 66 -1.71 9.73 3.13
CA ILE A 66 -0.57 8.79 3.13
C ILE A 66 0.52 9.30 2.19
N ALA A 67 0.18 9.65 0.95
CA ALA A 67 1.11 10.18 -0.05
C ALA A 67 1.93 11.38 0.46
N ASN A 68 1.30 12.31 1.18
CA ASN A 68 1.97 13.49 1.72
C ASN A 68 2.92 13.18 2.89
N HIS A 69 2.79 12.02 3.53
CA HIS A 69 3.67 11.57 4.61
C HIS A 69 4.88 10.76 4.13
N GLN A 70 5.03 10.54 2.82
CA GLN A 70 6.22 9.90 2.28
C GLN A 70 7.44 10.81 2.48
N HIS A 71 8.56 10.23 2.91
CA HIS A 71 9.78 11.00 3.05
C HIS A 71 10.35 11.40 1.67
N PRO A 72 10.68 12.69 1.47
CA PRO A 72 11.21 13.20 0.20
C PRO A 72 12.72 12.95 0.04
N GLY A 73 13.36 12.19 0.94
CA GLY A 73 14.81 11.95 0.90
C GLY A 73 15.66 13.12 1.39
N ARG A 74 15.10 14.09 2.12
CA ARG A 74 15.85 15.17 2.78
C ARG A 74 15.31 15.39 4.20
N PRO A 75 16.18 15.58 5.21
CA PRO A 75 17.65 15.67 5.10
C PRO A 75 18.36 14.32 4.92
N GLN A 76 17.72 13.18 5.17
CA GLN A 76 18.29 11.84 4.99
C GLN A 76 17.95 11.27 3.60
N ALA A 77 18.93 11.19 2.70
CA ALA A 77 18.76 10.65 1.35
C ALA A 77 18.21 9.21 1.34
N ASP A 78 18.71 8.37 2.25
CA ASP A 78 18.30 6.97 2.36
C ASP A 78 16.85 6.78 2.80
N TRP A 79 16.19 7.84 3.29
CA TRP A 79 14.79 7.78 3.69
C TRP A 79 13.85 7.97 2.51
N LEU A 80 14.35 8.31 1.31
CA LEU A 80 13.53 8.56 0.13
C LEU A 80 12.52 7.43 -0.12
N GLY A 81 11.24 7.78 -0.25
CA GLY A 81 10.19 6.83 -0.56
C GLY A 81 9.60 6.08 0.64
N SER A 82 10.23 6.18 1.80
CA SER A 82 9.82 5.48 3.02
C SER A 82 8.72 6.18 3.80
N PHE A 83 8.20 5.48 4.81
CA PHE A 83 7.24 6.01 5.78
C PHE A 83 7.60 5.64 7.23
N GLY A 84 7.12 6.46 8.18
CA GLY A 84 7.33 6.27 9.63
C GLY A 84 8.62 6.92 10.17
N LYS A 85 8.68 7.17 11.47
CA LYS A 85 9.85 7.81 12.11
C LYS A 85 10.33 6.94 13.29
N PRO A 86 11.48 6.23 13.16
CA PRO A 86 12.30 6.08 11.95
C PRO A 86 11.60 5.27 10.84
N PRO A 87 12.07 5.36 9.58
CA PRO A 87 11.57 4.54 8.49
C PRO A 87 11.67 3.04 8.75
N SER A 88 10.64 2.28 8.40
CA SER A 88 10.64 0.83 8.56
C SER A 88 9.97 0.08 7.39
N ALA A 89 10.32 -1.21 7.27
CA ALA A 89 9.73 -2.14 6.32
C ALA A 89 8.20 -2.20 6.49
N ILE A 90 7.72 -2.49 7.69
CA ILE A 90 6.28 -2.60 7.98
C ILE A 90 5.53 -1.31 7.67
N ALA A 91 6.03 -0.16 8.13
CA ALA A 91 5.36 1.12 7.91
C ALA A 91 5.23 1.44 6.42
N THR A 92 6.28 1.15 5.64
CA THR A 92 6.31 1.39 4.20
C THR A 92 5.45 0.41 3.43
N ALA A 93 5.60 -0.90 3.68
CA ALA A 93 4.83 -1.95 3.03
C ALA A 93 3.31 -1.80 3.28
N ALA A 94 2.90 -1.50 4.50
CA ALA A 94 1.49 -1.32 4.85
C ALA A 94 0.81 -0.20 4.04
N ARG A 95 1.50 0.94 3.90
CA ARG A 95 1.01 2.09 3.12
C ARG A 95 1.07 1.81 1.62
N LEU A 96 2.14 1.16 1.17
CA LEU A 96 2.30 0.72 -0.21
C LEU A 96 1.13 -0.16 -0.66
N GLU A 97 0.75 -1.16 0.14
CA GLU A 97 -0.41 -2.02 -0.14
C GLU A 97 -1.71 -1.20 -0.30
N GLY A 98 -1.93 -0.22 0.58
CA GLY A 98 -3.10 0.67 0.51
C GLY A 98 -3.09 1.56 -0.74
N LEU A 99 -1.96 2.18 -1.05
CA LEU A 99 -1.80 3.03 -2.23
C LEU A 99 -2.00 2.26 -3.53
N CYS A 100 -1.46 1.05 -3.64
CA CYS A 100 -1.67 0.18 -4.80
C CYS A 100 -3.16 -0.19 -4.97
N ALA A 101 -3.85 -0.47 -3.85
CA ALA A 101 -5.28 -0.82 -3.90
C ALA A 101 -6.13 0.32 -4.49
N VAL A 102 -5.85 1.57 -4.09
CA VAL A 102 -6.54 2.76 -4.62
C VAL A 102 -6.15 3.06 -6.05
N TYR A 103 -4.86 2.91 -6.40
CA TYR A 103 -4.38 3.12 -7.76
C TYR A 103 -5.18 2.28 -8.77
N HIS A 104 -5.49 1.02 -8.45
CA HIS A 104 -6.33 0.19 -9.30
C HIS A 104 -7.81 0.61 -9.37
N LEU A 105 -8.37 1.32 -8.39
CA LEU A 105 -9.79 1.69 -8.40
C LEU A 105 -10.15 2.62 -9.55
N VAL A 106 -9.20 3.43 -9.98
CA VAL A 106 -9.35 4.40 -11.05
C VAL A 106 -9.87 3.73 -12.34
N ASN A 107 -9.35 2.55 -12.68
CA ASN A 107 -9.76 1.78 -13.86
C ASN A 107 -11.15 1.13 -13.69
N VAL A 108 -11.57 0.91 -12.45
CA VAL A 108 -12.82 0.18 -12.14
C VAL A 108 -13.99 1.15 -11.92
N ALA A 109 -13.73 2.41 -11.57
CA ALA A 109 -14.75 3.33 -11.09
C ALA A 109 -15.55 4.03 -12.22
N ASN A 110 -15.07 4.05 -13.48
CA ASN A 110 -15.60 4.93 -14.53
C ASN A 110 -15.75 6.39 -14.06
N VAL A 111 -14.91 6.82 -13.10
CA VAL A 111 -14.90 8.18 -12.56
C VAL A 111 -13.84 8.98 -13.29
N ALA A 112 -14.10 10.27 -13.53
CA ALA A 112 -13.13 11.18 -14.09
C ALA A 112 -11.84 11.17 -13.25
N VAL A 113 -10.73 10.77 -13.88
CA VAL A 113 -9.44 10.62 -13.22
C VAL A 113 -8.74 11.97 -13.18
N ASN A 114 -8.36 12.43 -11.99
CA ASN A 114 -7.34 13.47 -11.90
C ASN A 114 -6.00 12.84 -12.31
N ARG A 115 -5.64 12.99 -13.59
CA ARG A 115 -4.45 12.40 -14.19
C ARG A 115 -3.17 12.76 -13.41
N GLN A 116 -3.03 14.02 -13.01
CA GLN A 116 -1.86 14.47 -12.24
C GLN A 116 -1.77 13.79 -10.88
N ALA A 117 -2.90 13.63 -10.18
CA ALA A 117 -2.92 12.92 -8.89
C ALA A 117 -2.60 11.42 -9.06
N HIS A 118 -3.04 10.82 -10.17
CA HIS A 118 -2.78 9.43 -10.50
C HIS A 118 -1.31 9.18 -10.83
N GLU A 119 -0.70 10.02 -11.68
CA GLU A 119 0.73 9.98 -12.02
C GLU A 119 1.60 10.21 -10.77
N ARG A 120 1.26 11.20 -9.94
CA ARG A 120 1.95 11.42 -8.66
C ARG A 120 1.88 10.20 -7.74
N ARG A 121 0.73 9.50 -7.70
CA ARG A 121 0.57 8.29 -6.90
C ARG A 121 1.45 7.15 -7.41
N HIS A 122 1.59 7.02 -8.73
CA HIS A 122 2.52 6.06 -9.34
C HIS A 122 3.95 6.28 -8.85
N ASP A 123 4.44 7.53 -8.87
CA ASP A 123 5.80 7.86 -8.42
C ASP A 123 6.01 7.53 -6.94
N ILE A 124 5.01 7.82 -6.09
CA ILE A 124 5.05 7.52 -4.66
C ILE A 124 5.11 6.00 -4.43
N ILE A 125 4.29 5.24 -5.14
CA ILE A 125 4.30 3.76 -5.09
C ILE A 125 5.67 3.23 -5.52
N TRP A 126 6.23 3.77 -6.61
CA TRP A 126 7.54 3.35 -7.13
C TRP A 126 8.66 3.62 -6.13
N LEU A 127 8.72 4.82 -5.55
CA LEU A 127 9.71 5.18 -4.54
C LEU A 127 9.60 4.31 -3.28
N ALA A 128 8.38 4.01 -2.83
CA ALA A 128 8.15 3.13 -1.69
C ALA A 128 8.60 1.69 -1.96
N GLY A 129 8.35 1.16 -3.17
CA GLY A 129 8.86 -0.13 -3.61
C GLY A 129 10.40 -0.17 -3.60
N ARG A 130 11.06 0.89 -4.11
CA ARG A 130 12.52 1.00 -4.09
C ARG A 130 13.08 1.02 -2.66
N PHE A 131 12.42 1.72 -1.74
CA PHE A 131 12.83 1.71 -0.33
C PHE A 131 12.73 0.30 0.27
N LEU A 132 11.68 -0.47 -0.01
CA LEU A 132 11.58 -1.86 0.48
C LEU A 132 12.72 -2.73 -0.06
N LEU A 133 13.08 -2.58 -1.34
CA LEU A 133 14.23 -3.31 -1.93
C LEU A 133 15.56 -2.94 -1.26
N GLN A 134 15.73 -1.68 -0.80
CA GLN A 134 16.90 -1.29 0.00
C GLN A 134 16.99 -1.98 1.37
N LEU A 135 15.88 -2.53 1.86
CA LEU A 135 15.83 -3.33 3.07
C LEU A 135 16.04 -4.83 2.81
N GLN A 136 16.18 -5.26 1.55
CA GLN A 136 16.52 -6.64 1.23
C GLN A 136 17.95 -6.97 1.68
N CYS A 137 18.12 -8.13 2.30
CA CYS A 137 19.40 -8.63 2.78
C CYS A 137 20.18 -9.28 1.63
N GLU A 138 20.95 -8.45 0.92
CA GLU A 138 21.88 -8.82 -0.16
C GLU A 138 23.16 -9.50 0.35
N PRO A 139 23.95 -10.19 -0.51
CA PRO A 139 25.18 -10.88 -0.12
C PRO A 139 26.15 -10.03 0.71
N GLU A 140 26.32 -8.76 0.35
CA GLU A 140 27.20 -7.81 1.04
C GLU A 140 26.67 -7.46 2.43
N THR A 141 25.35 -7.40 2.58
CA THR A 141 24.70 -7.10 3.86
C THR A 141 24.82 -8.26 4.83
N VAL A 142 24.61 -9.49 4.35
CA VAL A 142 24.55 -10.66 5.22
C VAL A 142 25.92 -11.16 5.68
N MET A 143 27.02 -10.73 5.04
CA MET A 143 28.40 -11.09 5.41
C MET A 143 28.71 -10.79 6.88
N TYR A 144 28.09 -9.75 7.46
CA TYR A 144 28.32 -9.32 8.83
C TYR A 144 27.34 -9.91 9.85
N LEU A 145 26.40 -10.75 9.43
CA LEU A 145 25.37 -11.32 10.31
C LEU A 145 25.81 -12.67 10.90
N PRO A 146 25.34 -13.07 12.10
CA PRO A 146 25.75 -14.32 12.73
C PRO A 146 25.41 -15.58 11.93
N LYS A 147 24.40 -15.52 11.06
CA LYS A 147 23.91 -16.65 10.23
C LYS A 147 23.63 -16.18 8.79
N PRO A 148 24.66 -15.86 7.98
CA PRO A 148 24.49 -15.21 6.67
C PRO A 148 23.56 -15.96 5.73
N ALA A 149 23.72 -17.28 5.63
CA ALA A 149 22.91 -18.13 4.76
C ALA A 149 21.41 -18.13 5.13
N ARG A 150 21.06 -17.87 6.40
CA ARG A 150 19.67 -17.79 6.86
C ARG A 150 19.06 -16.39 6.71
N ALA A 151 19.89 -15.37 6.62
CA ALA A 151 19.47 -13.98 6.52
C ALA A 151 19.31 -13.52 5.07
N ARG A 152 19.98 -14.20 4.13
CA ARG A 152 19.92 -13.91 2.69
C ARG A 152 18.48 -13.87 2.20
N ASP A 153 18.18 -12.88 1.37
CA ASP A 153 16.85 -12.62 0.78
C ASP A 153 15.75 -12.28 1.81
N GLY A 154 16.11 -12.16 3.09
CA GLY A 154 15.25 -11.58 4.12
C GLY A 154 15.10 -10.07 3.95
N PHE A 155 14.20 -9.49 4.74
CA PHE A 155 14.03 -8.04 4.83
C PHE A 155 14.34 -7.60 6.25
N ARG A 156 15.25 -6.63 6.40
CA ARG A 156 15.55 -6.02 7.69
C ARG A 156 14.49 -5.00 8.08
N GLN A 157 14.25 -4.85 9.38
CA GLN A 157 13.19 -3.99 9.91
C GLN A 157 13.38 -2.51 9.51
N GLN A 158 14.63 -2.02 9.54
CA GLN A 158 14.99 -0.63 9.24
C GLN A 158 16.40 -0.55 8.61
N LEU A 159 16.81 0.64 8.16
CA LEU A 159 18.15 0.87 7.62
C LEU A 159 19.29 0.59 8.63
N THR A 160 19.02 0.83 9.92
CA THR A 160 19.98 0.68 11.03
C THR A 160 19.67 -0.52 11.93
N ASP A 161 18.57 -1.22 11.70
CA ASP A 161 18.14 -2.38 12.48
C ASP A 161 18.08 -3.60 11.57
N PHE A 162 19.06 -4.49 11.73
CA PHE A 162 19.21 -5.73 10.96
C PHE A 162 18.39 -6.90 11.50
N THR A 163 17.45 -6.64 12.41
CA THR A 163 16.48 -7.66 12.83
C THR A 163 15.63 -8.06 11.63
N ILE A 164 15.54 -9.37 11.38
CA ILE A 164 14.69 -9.96 10.34
C ILE A 164 13.57 -10.71 11.03
N ARG A 165 12.34 -10.23 10.87
CA ARG A 165 11.14 -10.88 11.40
C ARG A 165 10.26 -11.39 10.27
N LEU A 166 9.45 -12.40 10.58
CA LEU A 166 8.52 -12.99 9.61
C LEU A 166 7.52 -11.95 9.08
N ASP A 167 7.06 -11.02 9.92
CA ASP A 167 6.14 -9.96 9.54
C ASP A 167 6.79 -8.91 8.62
N ASP A 168 8.05 -8.55 8.83
CA ASP A 168 8.81 -7.68 7.90
C ASP A 168 8.91 -8.31 6.52
N VAL A 169 9.29 -9.60 6.47
CA VAL A 169 9.46 -10.35 5.22
C VAL A 169 8.12 -10.49 4.49
N TYR A 170 7.09 -10.98 5.18
CA TYR A 170 5.76 -11.17 4.59
C TYR A 170 5.21 -9.87 4.02
N ARG A 171 5.26 -8.77 4.80
CA ARG A 171 4.75 -7.47 4.37
C ARG A 171 5.55 -6.89 3.20
N SER A 172 6.87 -7.01 3.22
CA SER A 172 7.71 -6.50 2.14
C SER A 172 7.41 -7.25 0.84
N ILE A 173 7.27 -8.58 0.89
CA ILE A 173 6.89 -9.39 -0.26
C ILE A 173 5.49 -9.02 -0.76
N THR A 174 4.49 -8.89 0.11
CA THR A 174 3.12 -8.54 -0.32
C THR A 174 3.04 -7.13 -0.90
N GLY A 175 3.77 -6.17 -0.33
CA GLY A 175 3.89 -4.82 -0.86
C GLY A 175 4.57 -4.79 -2.22
N LEU A 176 5.70 -5.47 -2.39
CA LEU A 176 6.42 -5.56 -3.66
C LEU A 176 5.61 -6.31 -4.73
N LEU A 177 4.87 -7.35 -4.35
CA LEU A 177 3.97 -8.05 -5.27
C LEU A 177 2.82 -7.13 -5.73
N ALA A 178 2.31 -6.26 -4.86
CA ALA A 178 1.32 -5.26 -5.24
C ALA A 178 1.89 -4.27 -6.28
N VAL A 179 3.16 -3.84 -6.11
CA VAL A 179 3.87 -3.02 -7.11
C VAL A 179 4.07 -3.78 -8.42
N TYR A 180 4.52 -5.04 -8.36
CA TYR A 180 4.74 -5.86 -9.55
C TYR A 180 3.46 -6.03 -10.39
N ARG A 181 2.30 -6.15 -9.75
CA ARG A 181 1.01 -6.23 -10.46
C ARG A 181 0.66 -4.93 -11.19
N LEU A 182 1.16 -3.79 -10.73
CA LEU A 182 1.00 -2.51 -11.43
C LEU A 182 1.89 -2.42 -12.67
N THR A 183 3.08 -3.00 -12.64
CA THR A 183 4.03 -2.96 -13.77
C THR A 183 3.80 -4.08 -14.79
N GLY A 184 3.20 -5.20 -14.37
CA GLY A 184 2.89 -6.35 -15.22
C GLY A 184 1.58 -6.22 -16.02
N GLU A 185 0.72 -5.25 -15.70
CA GLU A 185 -0.39 -4.87 -16.58
C GLU A 185 0.17 -4.02 -17.73
N PRO A 186 0.04 -4.43 -19.01
CA PRO A 186 0.56 -3.65 -20.12
C PRO A 186 -0.12 -2.28 -20.13
N THR A 187 0.67 -1.22 -19.94
CA THR A 187 0.28 0.19 -20.00
C THR A 187 -0.18 0.63 -21.41
N SER A 188 -0.51 -0.30 -22.31
CA SER A 188 -0.66 -0.08 -23.74
C SER A 188 -2.05 -0.36 -24.32
N GLN A 189 -3.13 -0.40 -23.53
CA GLN A 189 -4.50 -0.55 -24.09
C GLN A 189 -5.63 0.24 -23.39
N VAL A 190 -5.38 1.42 -22.79
CA VAL A 190 -6.50 2.30 -22.41
C VAL A 190 -6.21 3.78 -22.69
N ILE A 191 -5.80 4.09 -23.93
CA ILE A 191 -6.18 5.35 -24.60
C ILE A 191 -6.35 5.03 -26.08
N ARG A 192 -7.55 4.59 -26.49
CA ARG A 192 -8.07 4.85 -27.82
C ARG A 192 -9.53 5.27 -27.67
N TYR A 193 -9.74 6.58 -27.70
CA TYR A 193 -11.02 7.15 -28.08
C TYR A 193 -11.19 6.91 -29.59
N ASN A 194 -12.29 6.26 -29.95
CA ASN A 194 -13.14 6.53 -31.10
C ASN A 194 -14.46 5.82 -30.89
#